data_AF-A0A416RBV8-F1
#
_entry.id   AF-A0A416RBV8-F1
#
_cell.length_a   1.000
_cell.length_b   1.000
_cell.length_c   1.000
_cell.angle_alpha   90.00
_cell.angle_beta   90.00
_cell.angle_gamma   90.00
#
_symmetry.space_group_name_H-M   'P 1'
#
loop_
_entity.id
_entity.type
_entity.pdbx_description
1 polymer ?
#
loop_
_entity_poly.entity_id
_entity_poly.type
_entity_poly.pdbx_seq_one_letter_code
_entity_poly.pdbx_strand_id
1 'polypeptide(L)'
;MFRHRNGKHYLIFRTELYGYSVLEVESGQEMHYVPACVHPEEGQKAEEVFIWTGADYDPHTDLLAVIGCIWACPYSTIVLDFSCPLQPQPPERWLDLRHIVDPDDTRFDDIEFVRWESDSLVLRGCDTEDGRWKEVRVPVEQLRAEL
;
A
#
# COMPACT_ATOMS: atom_id res chain seq x y z
N MET A 1 2.20 -5.93 13.85
CA MET A 1 0.98 -6.61 14.31
C MET A 1 -0.02 -5.55 14.73
N PHE A 2 -1.28 -5.69 14.33
CA PHE A 2 -2.35 -4.76 14.68
C PHE A 2 -3.64 -5.53 14.99
N ARG A 3 -4.57 -4.88 15.68
CA ARG A 3 -5.91 -5.41 15.92
C ARG A 3 -6.84 -4.92 14.82
N HIS A 4 -7.47 -5.84 14.12
CA HIS A 4 -8.44 -5.55 13.07
C HIS A 4 -9.83 -5.30 13.65
N ARG A 5 -10.70 -4.60 12.92
CA ARG A 5 -12.09 -4.30 13.31
C ARG A 5 -12.90 -5.55 13.68
N ASN A 6 -12.63 -6.68 13.03
CA ASN A 6 -13.28 -7.96 13.33
C ASN A 6 -12.88 -8.56 14.71
N GLY A 7 -12.01 -7.88 15.45
CA GLY A 7 -11.60 -8.24 16.81
C GLY A 7 -10.34 -9.10 16.89
N LYS A 8 -9.84 -9.62 15.76
CA LYS A 8 -8.67 -10.49 15.68
C LYS A 8 -7.37 -9.71 15.44
N HIS A 9 -6.23 -10.36 15.63
CA HIS A 9 -4.92 -9.78 15.40
C HIS A 9 -4.30 -10.30 14.12
N TYR A 10 -3.71 -9.37 13.36
CA TYR A 10 -3.06 -9.69 12.11
C TYR A 10 -1.62 -9.20 12.10
N LEU A 11 -0.76 -9.99 11.44
CA LEU A 11 0.60 -9.62 11.10
C LEU A 11 0.74 -9.63 9.58
N ILE A 12 1.19 -8.51 9.03
CA ILE A 12 1.63 -8.43 7.64
C ILE A 12 3.14 -8.65 7.63
N PHE A 13 3.59 -9.55 6.78
CA PHE A 13 4.99 -9.89 6.61
C PHE A 13 5.27 -10.23 5.13
N ARG A 14 6.54 -10.48 4.80
CA ARG A 14 6.92 -10.93 3.46
C ARG A 14 7.81 -12.16 3.56
N THR A 15 7.63 -13.06 2.62
CA THR A 15 8.51 -14.22 2.40
C THR A 15 9.41 -14.02 1.18
N GLU A 16 9.07 -13.07 0.31
CA GLU A 16 9.77 -12.74 -0.94
C GLU A 16 9.90 -11.22 -1.14
N LEU A 17 10.56 -10.80 -2.23
CA LEU A 17 10.69 -9.38 -2.58
C LEU A 17 9.34 -8.76 -2.96
N TYR A 18 8.58 -9.45 -3.83
CA TYR A 18 7.28 -8.99 -4.31
C TYR A 18 6.14 -9.67 -3.57
N GLY A 19 5.00 -8.97 -3.53
CA GLY A 19 3.81 -9.45 -2.84
C GLY A 19 3.91 -9.30 -1.32
N TYR A 20 3.02 -10.01 -0.63
CA TYR A 20 2.85 -9.90 0.81
C TYR A 20 2.24 -11.16 1.40
N SER A 21 2.31 -11.28 2.71
CA SER A 21 1.69 -12.36 3.47
C SER A 21 0.97 -11.80 4.69
N VAL A 22 -0.10 -12.47 5.08
CA VAL A 22 -0.95 -12.11 6.22
C VAL A 22 -1.12 -13.33 7.11
N LEU A 23 -0.84 -13.17 8.40
CA LEU A 23 -1.09 -14.16 9.44
C LEU A 23 -2.22 -13.67 10.35
N GLU A 24 -3.29 -14.45 10.49
CA GLU A 24 -4.28 -14.29 11.56
C GLU A 24 -3.79 -15.02 12.81
N VAL A 25 -3.50 -14.26 13.87
CA VAL A 25 -2.78 -14.78 15.05
C VAL A 25 -3.60 -15.81 15.84
N GLU A 26 -4.92 -15.60 15.97
CA GLU A 26 -5.78 -16.46 16.79
C GLU A 26 -5.93 -17.87 16.22
N SER A 27 -5.99 -18.01 14.89
CA SER A 27 -6.18 -19.30 14.23
C SER A 27 -4.90 -19.89 13.63
N GLY A 28 -3.86 -19.07 13.44
CA GLY A 28 -2.67 -19.44 12.70
C GLY A 28 -2.89 -19.57 11.20
N GLN A 29 -4.01 -19.07 10.67
CA GLN A 29 -4.26 -19.07 9.23
C GLN A 29 -3.37 -18.05 8.53
N GLU A 30 -2.75 -18.47 7.44
CA GLU A 30 -1.87 -17.66 6.62
C GLU A 30 -2.43 -17.51 5.21
N MET A 31 -2.21 -16.34 4.63
CA MET A 31 -2.39 -16.07 3.22
C MET A 31 -1.07 -15.54 2.68
N HIS A 32 -0.64 -16.09 1.54
CA HIS A 32 0.53 -15.62 0.80
C HIS A 32 0.09 -15.21 -0.60
N TYR A 33 0.54 -14.05 -1.03
CA TYR A 33 0.26 -13.55 -2.37
C TYR A 33 1.54 -13.05 -3.02
N VAL A 34 1.84 -13.60 -4.19
CA VAL A 34 2.92 -13.14 -5.08
C VAL A 34 2.28 -12.88 -6.45
N PRO A 35 2.39 -11.66 -7.01
CA PRO A 35 1.84 -11.37 -8.33
C PRO A 35 2.41 -12.26 -9.43
N ALA A 36 1.56 -12.87 -10.25
CA ALA A 36 2.00 -13.81 -11.28
C ALA A 36 2.94 -13.18 -12.32
N CYS A 37 2.82 -11.87 -12.56
CA CYS A 37 3.66 -11.15 -13.52
C CYS A 37 5.15 -11.10 -13.12
N VAL A 38 5.50 -11.32 -11.84
CA VAL A 38 6.91 -11.41 -11.40
C VAL A 38 7.52 -12.79 -11.66
N HIS A 39 6.68 -13.80 -11.88
CA HIS A 39 7.05 -15.18 -12.21
C HIS A 39 6.23 -15.67 -13.41
N PRO A 40 6.41 -15.04 -14.58
CA PRO A 40 5.55 -15.32 -15.72
C PRO A 40 5.93 -16.66 -16.37
N GLU A 41 5.06 -17.17 -17.23
CA GLU A 41 5.30 -18.39 -17.98
C GLU A 41 6.51 -18.27 -18.94
N GLU A 42 7.06 -19.41 -19.36
CA GLU A 42 8.22 -19.46 -20.24
C GLU A 42 7.99 -18.65 -21.53
N GLY A 43 8.89 -17.72 -21.83
CA GLY A 43 8.80 -16.84 -23.00
C GLY A 43 8.16 -15.46 -22.74
N GLN A 44 7.63 -15.22 -21.54
CA GLN A 44 7.15 -13.90 -21.11
C GLN A 44 8.23 -13.15 -20.30
N LYS A 45 8.15 -11.82 -20.28
CA LYS A 45 9.06 -10.98 -19.48
C LYS A 45 8.47 -10.80 -18.09
N ALA A 46 9.30 -10.94 -17.06
CA ALA A 46 8.92 -10.57 -15.71
C ALA A 46 8.63 -9.07 -15.66
N GLU A 47 7.56 -8.73 -14.95
CA GLU A 47 7.18 -7.36 -14.69
C GLU A 47 7.50 -6.98 -13.25
N GLU A 48 7.55 -5.68 -13.03
CA GLU A 48 7.98 -5.08 -11.78
C GLU A 48 6.77 -4.51 -11.09
N VAL A 49 6.61 -4.87 -9.81
CA VAL A 49 5.46 -4.48 -9.01
C VAL A 49 5.91 -3.84 -7.71
N PHE A 50 4.96 -3.16 -7.06
CA PHE A 50 5.22 -2.44 -5.83
C PHE A 50 5.81 -3.35 -4.74
N ILE A 51 6.99 -2.99 -4.25
CA ILE A 51 7.70 -3.67 -3.18
C ILE A 51 7.23 -3.05 -1.86
N TRP A 52 6.51 -3.84 -1.07
CA TRP A 52 6.04 -3.41 0.24
C TRP A 52 7.25 -3.29 1.18
N THR A 53 7.30 -2.28 2.04
CA THR A 53 8.34 -2.09 3.06
C THR A 53 7.77 -1.84 4.45
N GLY A 54 6.56 -1.28 4.53
CA GLY A 54 5.78 -1.14 5.76
C GLY A 54 4.29 -1.13 5.47
N ALA A 55 3.46 -1.29 6.50
CA ALA A 55 2.01 -1.22 6.36
C ALA A 55 1.36 -0.69 7.64
N ASP A 56 0.33 0.13 7.49
CA ASP A 56 -0.41 0.79 8.57
C ASP A 56 -1.93 0.70 8.31
N TYR A 57 -2.65 0.10 9.26
CA TYR A 57 -4.08 -0.22 9.13
C TYR A 57 -4.94 0.77 9.91
N ASP A 58 -6.01 1.26 9.27
CA ASP A 58 -7.00 2.09 9.92
C ASP A 58 -8.29 1.30 10.29
N PRO A 59 -8.58 1.08 11.59
CA PRO A 59 -9.79 0.40 12.03
C PRO A 59 -11.08 1.20 11.78
N HIS A 60 -11.00 2.49 11.45
CA HIS A 60 -12.17 3.32 11.15
C HIS A 60 -12.66 3.17 9.70
N THR A 61 -11.78 2.75 8.79
CA THR A 61 -12.12 2.61 7.38
C THR A 61 -11.90 1.21 6.81
N ASP A 62 -11.24 0.32 7.56
CA ASP A 62 -10.75 -0.97 7.06
C ASP A 62 -9.74 -0.82 5.91
N LEU A 63 -9.13 0.35 5.73
CA LEU A 63 -8.09 0.57 4.72
C LEU A 63 -6.71 0.25 5.28
N LEU A 64 -5.83 -0.21 4.40
CA LEU A 64 -4.42 -0.44 4.69
C LEU A 64 -3.57 0.47 3.81
N ALA A 65 -2.76 1.33 4.42
CA ALA A 65 -1.72 2.07 3.74
C ALA A 65 -0.45 1.23 3.73
N VAL A 66 0.17 1.08 2.58
CA VAL A 66 1.39 0.31 2.41
C VAL A 66 2.46 1.23 1.88
N ILE A 67 3.55 1.31 2.64
CA ILE A 67 4.75 2.08 2.30
C ILE A 67 5.62 1.17 1.44
N GLY A 68 6.23 1.72 0.39
CA GLY A 68 7.05 0.93 -0.51
C GLY A 68 7.62 1.72 -1.67
N CYS A 69 8.03 0.99 -2.70
CA CYS A 69 8.65 1.55 -3.89
C CYS A 69 8.56 0.59 -5.08
N ILE A 70 8.82 1.09 -6.27
CA ILE A 70 9.22 0.28 -7.42
C ILE A 70 10.75 0.34 -7.49
N TRP A 71 11.45 -0.80 -7.54
CA TRP A 71 12.92 -0.84 -7.71
C TRP A 71 13.76 0.10 -6.80
N ALA A 72 13.35 0.28 -5.55
CA ALA A 72 14.00 1.20 -4.60
C ALA A 72 13.94 2.70 -4.97
N CYS A 73 13.24 3.08 -6.05
CA CYS A 73 12.92 4.47 -6.41
C CYS A 73 11.92 4.51 -7.60
N PRO A 74 10.86 5.33 -7.53
CA PRO A 74 10.54 6.26 -6.44
C PRO A 74 9.82 5.57 -5.28
N TYR A 75 9.86 6.19 -4.10
CA TYR A 75 9.04 5.78 -2.95
C TYR A 75 7.61 6.31 -3.14
N SER A 76 6.64 5.47 -2.81
CA SER A 76 5.23 5.84 -2.80
C SER A 76 4.50 5.16 -1.64
N THR A 77 3.21 5.43 -1.55
CA THR A 77 2.28 4.74 -0.67
C THR A 77 1.11 4.24 -1.51
N ILE A 78 0.81 2.95 -1.42
CA ILE A 78 -0.41 2.38 -2.00
C ILE A 78 -1.47 2.21 -0.91
N VAL A 79 -2.74 2.20 -1.29
CA VAL A 79 -3.87 1.87 -0.40
C VAL A 79 -4.65 0.70 -0.98
N LEU A 80 -5.15 -0.18 -0.11
CA LEU A 80 -6.04 -1.27 -0.47
C LEU A 80 -7.12 -1.48 0.60
N ASP A 81 -8.25 -2.06 0.19
CA ASP A 81 -9.34 -2.44 1.09
C ASP A 81 -8.96 -3.68 1.90
N PHE A 82 -8.83 -3.55 3.22
CA PHE A 82 -8.41 -4.62 4.11
C PHE A 82 -9.56 -5.21 4.92
N SER A 83 -10.82 -5.05 4.48
CA SER A 83 -12.00 -5.63 5.16
C SER A 83 -11.95 -7.16 5.27
N CYS A 84 -11.24 -7.82 4.33
CA CYS A 84 -11.06 -9.26 4.25
C CYS A 84 -9.55 -9.62 4.25
N PRO A 85 -8.85 -9.61 5.41
CA PRO A 85 -7.38 -9.71 5.48
C PRO A 85 -6.74 -10.93 4.82
N LEU A 86 -7.46 -12.07 4.79
CA LEU A 86 -6.97 -13.33 4.21
C LEU A 86 -7.37 -13.53 2.75
N GLN A 87 -7.99 -12.52 2.11
CA GLN A 87 -8.30 -12.53 0.69
C GLN A 87 -7.17 -11.80 -0.07
N PRO A 88 -6.45 -12.47 -0.99
CA PRO A 88 -5.42 -11.82 -1.78
C PRO A 88 -6.03 -10.77 -2.70
N GLN A 89 -5.32 -9.66 -2.88
CA GLN A 89 -5.69 -8.59 -3.79
C GLN A 89 -4.57 -8.36 -4.80
N PRO A 90 -4.87 -8.46 -6.11
CA PRO A 90 -3.87 -8.31 -7.13
C PRO A 90 -3.48 -6.85 -7.34
N PRO A 91 -2.34 -6.55 -7.99
CA PRO A 91 -1.81 -5.20 -8.14
C PRO A 91 -2.78 -4.17 -8.71
N GLU A 92 -3.75 -4.58 -9.51
CA GLU A 92 -4.77 -3.69 -10.09
C GLU A 92 -5.73 -3.10 -9.04
N ARG A 93 -5.73 -3.65 -7.81
CA ARG A 93 -6.47 -3.14 -6.66
C ARG A 93 -5.60 -2.36 -5.67
N TRP A 94 -4.32 -2.15 -6.01
CA TRP A 94 -3.42 -1.34 -5.19
C TRP A 94 -3.48 0.09 -5.71
N LEU A 95 -4.22 0.94 -5.00
CA LEU A 95 -4.35 2.34 -5.35
C LEU A 95 -3.06 3.09 -5.01
N ASP A 96 -2.24 3.40 -6.01
CA ASP A 96 -1.06 4.24 -5.84
C ASP A 96 -1.46 5.70 -5.59
N LEU A 97 -1.15 6.22 -4.41
CA LEU A 97 -1.53 7.58 -4.02
C LEU A 97 -0.82 8.64 -4.85
N ARG A 98 0.26 8.32 -5.55
CA ARG A 98 0.87 9.20 -6.56
C ARG A 98 -0.16 9.66 -7.59
N HIS A 99 -1.01 8.75 -8.08
CA HIS A 99 -2.04 9.09 -9.06
C HIS A 99 -3.09 10.08 -8.53
N ILE A 100 -3.18 10.26 -7.21
CA ILE A 100 -4.09 11.22 -6.57
C ILE A 100 -3.40 12.54 -6.27
N VAL A 101 -2.19 12.50 -5.69
CA VAL A 101 -1.53 13.71 -5.17
C VAL A 101 -0.61 14.40 -6.18
N ASP A 102 -0.15 13.65 -7.18
CA ASP A 102 0.70 14.12 -8.27
C ASP A 102 0.38 13.36 -9.58
N PRO A 103 -0.82 13.54 -10.15
CA PRO A 103 -1.26 12.79 -11.33
C PRO A 103 -0.41 13.04 -12.57
N ASP A 104 0.28 14.18 -12.63
CA ASP A 104 1.15 14.54 -13.74
C ASP A 104 2.61 14.07 -13.54
N ASP A 105 2.94 13.51 -12.37
CA ASP A 105 4.29 13.03 -11.98
C ASP A 105 5.38 14.11 -12.16
N THR A 106 5.09 15.33 -11.72
CA THR A 106 5.99 16.49 -11.87
C THR A 106 6.34 17.18 -10.56
N ARG A 107 5.56 16.94 -9.51
CA ARG A 107 5.62 17.73 -8.27
C ARG A 107 6.43 17.05 -7.18
N PHE A 108 6.36 15.73 -7.07
CA PHE A 108 7.01 14.99 -5.98
C PHE A 108 7.92 13.88 -6.49
N ASP A 109 9.18 13.88 -6.03
CA ASP A 109 10.10 12.76 -6.28
C ASP A 109 9.63 11.51 -5.51
N ASP A 110 9.39 11.67 -4.21
CA ASP A 110 8.97 10.62 -3.28
C ASP A 110 7.68 11.01 -2.55
N ILE A 111 6.82 10.03 -2.28
CA ILE A 111 5.58 10.19 -1.52
C ILE A 111 5.56 9.18 -0.37
N GLU A 112 5.42 9.68 0.85
CA GLU A 112 5.47 8.85 2.05
C GLU A 112 4.22 8.99 2.92
N PHE A 113 3.75 7.87 3.45
CA PHE A 113 2.76 7.83 4.51
C PHE A 113 3.25 8.52 5.78
N VAL A 114 2.39 9.34 6.39
CA VAL A 114 2.65 9.96 7.69
C VAL A 114 1.74 9.37 8.77
N ARG A 115 0.42 9.40 8.55
CA ARG A 115 -0.59 8.94 9.52
C ARG A 115 -1.98 8.89 8.90
N TRP A 116 -2.86 8.14 9.56
CA TRP A 116 -4.31 8.29 9.41
C TRP A 116 -4.84 9.41 10.33
N GLU A 117 -5.76 10.21 9.81
CA GLU A 117 -6.63 11.13 10.55
C GLU A 117 -8.09 10.63 10.42
N SER A 118 -9.02 11.19 11.19
CA SER A 118 -10.40 10.66 11.31
C SER A 118 -11.16 10.55 9.98
N ASP A 119 -10.82 11.38 8.99
CA ASP A 119 -11.48 11.49 7.70
C ASP A 119 -10.50 11.52 6.51
N SER A 120 -9.21 11.35 6.75
CA SER A 120 -8.18 11.51 5.74
C SER A 120 -6.91 10.70 6.01
N LEU A 121 -6.16 10.44 4.94
CA LEU A 121 -4.81 9.92 4.98
C LEU A 121 -3.85 11.09 4.77
N VAL A 122 -2.89 11.26 5.68
CA VAL A 122 -1.84 12.28 5.57
C VAL A 122 -0.58 11.67 4.97
N LEU A 123 -0.15 12.26 3.88
CA LEU A 123 1.11 12.00 3.19
C LEU A 123 2.07 13.16 3.36
N ARG A 124 3.33 12.94 3.03
CA ARG A 124 4.28 13.98 2.68
C ARG A 124 4.93 13.65 1.34
N GLY A 125 5.08 14.66 0.49
CA GLY A 125 5.80 14.55 -0.78
C GLY A 125 7.10 15.35 -0.74
N CYS A 126 8.19 14.83 -1.29
CA CYS A 126 9.45 15.55 -1.48
C CYS A 126 9.36 16.39 -2.75
N ASP A 127 9.25 17.71 -2.61
CA ASP A 127 9.00 18.62 -3.74
C ASP A 127 10.19 18.71 -4.70
N THR A 128 9.94 18.57 -5.99
CA THR A 128 10.97 18.53 -7.04
C THR A 128 11.68 19.88 -7.23
N GLU A 129 11.04 21.00 -6.89
CA GLU A 129 11.61 22.34 -7.09
C GLU A 129 12.63 22.71 -6.01
N ASP A 130 12.33 22.39 -4.75
CA ASP A 130 13.12 22.85 -3.58
C ASP A 130 13.61 21.74 -2.65
N GLY A 131 13.27 20.47 -2.94
CA GLY A 131 13.66 19.30 -2.15
C GLY A 131 13.03 19.24 -0.76
N ARG A 132 12.01 20.06 -0.48
CA ARG A 132 11.37 20.11 0.85
C ARG A 132 10.18 19.16 0.91
N TRP A 133 10.02 18.53 2.06
CA TRP A 133 8.84 17.73 2.37
C TRP A 133 7.62 18.62 2.62
N LYS A 134 6.53 18.38 1.88
CA LYS A 134 5.26 19.09 2.01
C LYS A 134 4.16 18.09 2.36
N GLU A 135 3.37 18.37 3.41
CA GLU A 135 2.22 17.53 3.75
C GLU A 135 1.12 17.65 2.69
N VAL A 136 0.50 16.51 2.36
CA VAL A 136 -0.70 16.42 1.51
C VAL A 136 -1.73 15.57 2.23
N ARG A 137 -3.00 15.95 2.17
CA ARG A 137 -4.10 15.20 2.76
C ARG A 137 -4.99 14.65 1.67
N VAL A 138 -5.29 13.35 1.73
CA VAL A 138 -6.23 12.68 0.83
C VAL A 138 -7.46 12.29 1.63
N PRO A 139 -8.66 12.81 1.33
CA PRO A 139 -9.89 12.43 2.01
C PRO A 139 -10.19 10.94 1.85
N VAL A 140 -10.67 10.29 2.91
CA VAL A 140 -11.09 8.88 2.87
C VAL A 140 -12.19 8.66 1.84
N GLU A 141 -13.13 9.60 1.68
CA GLU A 141 -14.18 9.50 0.66
C GLU A 141 -13.60 9.42 -0.76
N GLN A 142 -12.50 10.14 -1.03
CA GLN A 142 -11.81 10.07 -2.30
C GLN A 142 -11.11 8.72 -2.48
N LEU A 143 -10.42 8.22 -1.44
CA LEU A 143 -9.80 6.89 -1.48
C LEU A 143 -10.82 5.80 -1.82
N ARG A 144 -12.02 5.88 -1.24
CA ARG A 144 -13.09 4.91 -1.50
C ARG A 144 -13.71 5.00 -2.88
N ALA A 145 -13.66 6.17 -3.52
CA ALA A 145 -14.18 6.34 -4.87
C ALA A 145 -13.27 5.68 -5.93
N GLU A 146 -11.99 5.50 -5.60
CA GLU A 146 -10.94 4.97 -6.47
C GLU A 146 -10.61 3.48 -6.21
N LEU A 147 -11.18 2.88 -5.15
CA LEU A 147 -11.03 1.45 -4.78
C LEU A 147 -12.21 0.61 -5.27
#